data_AF-A0A7C0UCU8-F1
#
_entry.id   AF-A0A7C0UCU8-F1
#
_cell.length_a   1.000
_cell.length_b   1.000
_cell.length_c   1.000
_cell.angle_alpha   90.00
_cell.angle_beta   90.00
_cell.angle_gamma   90.00
#
_symmetry.space_group_name_H-M   'P 1'
#
loop_
_entity.id
_entity.type
_entity.pdbx_description
1 polymer ?
#
loop_
_entity_poly.entity_id
_entity_poly.type
_entity_poly.pdbx_seq_one_letter_code
_entity_poly.pdbx_strand_id
1 'polypeptide(L)'
;MNDRKTHETPLTELTGQIERITYSNDENGYTVAKMKVRGQRDLVTVVGNLISPTPGEILWIKGQWSLHPKYGEQFKIVHYRTHVPASVYGIQKYLSSGLIKGIGPVMAKRIVNTFGKETLEVIENRIEDLARVDGIGKKRINMIR
;
A
#
# COMPACT_ATOMS: atom_id res chain seq x y z
N MET A 1 26.13 -22.81 -23.04
CA MET A 1 26.93 -22.50 -21.84
C MET A 1 26.84 -21.00 -21.59
N ASN A 2 25.91 -20.55 -20.74
CA ASN A 2 26.03 -19.32 -19.93
C ASN A 2 24.80 -19.18 -19.02
N ASP A 3 24.84 -19.89 -17.90
CA ASP A 3 23.91 -19.67 -16.80
C ASP A 3 24.36 -18.43 -16.03
N ARG A 4 23.72 -17.29 -16.31
CA ARG A 4 23.79 -16.11 -15.45
C ARG A 4 22.98 -16.42 -14.19
N LYS A 5 23.63 -16.94 -13.16
CA LYS A 5 23.06 -17.00 -11.80
C LYS A 5 22.85 -15.56 -11.31
N THR A 6 21.62 -15.08 -11.35
CA THR A 6 21.21 -13.84 -10.70
C THR A 6 21.43 -14.02 -9.20
N HIS A 7 22.37 -13.28 -8.60
CA HIS A 7 22.48 -13.21 -7.14
C HIS A 7 21.27 -12.45 -6.61
N GLU A 8 20.20 -13.17 -6.27
CA GLU A 8 19.06 -12.59 -5.57
C GLU A 8 19.52 -12.19 -4.16
N THR A 9 19.71 -10.90 -3.92
CA THR A 9 19.97 -10.39 -2.57
C THR A 9 18.75 -10.71 -1.71
N PRO A 10 18.92 -11.41 -0.57
CA PRO A 10 17.78 -11.83 0.24
C PRO A 10 17.00 -10.60 0.71
N LEU A 11 15.69 -10.62 0.47
CA LEU A 11 14.80 -9.57 0.92
C LEU A 11 14.66 -9.64 2.45
N THR A 12 14.87 -8.51 3.12
CA THR A 12 14.67 -8.34 4.56
C THR A 12 13.23 -7.91 4.83
N GLU A 13 12.66 -8.30 5.97
CA GLU A 13 11.31 -7.94 6.39
C GLU A 13 11.37 -7.02 7.61
N LEU A 14 10.60 -5.93 7.59
CA LEU A 14 10.50 -4.96 8.68
C LEU A 14 9.03 -4.71 8.98
N THR A 15 8.73 -4.43 10.26
CA THR A 15 7.42 -3.95 10.66
C THR A 15 7.60 -2.70 11.50
N GLY A 16 6.81 -1.67 11.20
CA GLY A 16 6.96 -0.39 11.87
C GLY A 16 5.85 0.58 11.54
N GLN A 17 5.83 1.67 12.30
CA GLN A 17 4.88 2.76 12.14
C GLN A 17 5.52 3.89 11.33
N ILE A 18 4.79 4.46 10.38
CA ILE A 18 5.22 5.67 9.69
C ILE A 18 5.20 6.82 10.70
N GLU A 19 6.35 7.40 10.98
CA GLU A 19 6.48 8.56 11.86
C GLU A 19 6.18 9.85 11.09
N ARG A 20 6.73 9.97 9.87
CA ARG A 20 6.50 11.11 8.99
C ARG A 20 6.82 10.77 7.54
N ILE A 21 6.20 11.51 6.63
CA ILE A 21 6.49 11.47 5.20
C ILE A 21 7.41 12.63 4.88
N THR A 22 8.59 12.33 4.34
CA THR A 22 9.57 13.33 3.91
C THR A 22 9.22 13.84 2.51
N TYR A 23 8.73 12.94 1.66
CA TYR A 23 8.31 13.25 0.29
C TYR A 23 7.31 12.20 -0.18
N SER A 24 6.29 12.62 -0.92
CA SER A 24 5.39 11.72 -1.64
C SER A 24 5.02 12.32 -2.98
N ASN A 25 4.99 11.49 -4.01
CA ASN A 25 4.47 11.80 -5.33
C ASN A 25 3.18 11.01 -5.56
N ASP A 26 2.06 11.72 -5.66
CA ASP A 26 0.72 11.13 -5.79
C ASP A 26 0.42 10.55 -7.18
N GLU A 27 1.21 10.93 -8.20
CA GLU A 27 1.04 10.47 -9.58
C GLU A 27 1.58 9.05 -9.75
N ASN A 28 2.77 8.78 -9.23
CA ASN A 28 3.43 7.46 -9.35
C ASN A 28 3.50 6.66 -8.03
N GLY A 29 3.06 7.25 -6.91
CA GLY A 29 3.06 6.63 -5.59
C GLY A 29 4.42 6.63 -4.89
N TYR A 30 5.46 7.22 -5.48
CA TYR A 30 6.79 7.22 -4.90
C TYR A 30 6.81 7.99 -3.59
N THR A 31 7.22 7.32 -2.52
CA THR A 31 7.25 7.87 -1.16
C THR A 31 8.64 7.69 -0.56
N VAL A 32 9.08 8.73 0.14
CA VAL A 32 10.18 8.69 1.11
C VAL A 32 9.58 8.96 2.49
N ALA A 33 9.65 7.99 3.39
CA ALA A 33 9.11 8.11 4.74
C ALA A 33 10.15 7.75 5.80
N LYS A 34 9.94 8.27 7.02
CA LYS A 34 10.64 7.83 8.22
C LYS A 34 9.73 6.88 8.98
N MET A 35 10.22 5.67 9.23
CA MET A 35 9.47 4.61 9.89
C MET A 35 10.14 4.22 11.20
N LYS A 36 9.36 4.15 12.29
CA LYS A 36 9.79 3.58 13.56
C LYS A 36 9.65 2.06 13.48
N VAL A 37 10.77 1.38 13.24
CA VAL A 37 10.83 -0.08 13.09
C VAL A 37 11.00 -0.76 14.44
N ARG A 38 10.26 -1.84 14.66
CA ARG A 38 10.39 -2.65 15.89
C ARG A 38 11.82 -3.23 15.98
N GLY A 39 12.48 -3.00 17.09
CA GLY A 39 13.87 -3.46 17.32
C GLY A 39 14.95 -2.49 16.84
N GLN A 40 14.60 -1.37 16.19
CA GLN A 40 15.54 -0.31 15.87
C GLN A 40 15.36 0.93 16.76
N ARG A 41 16.48 1.48 17.22
CA ARG A 41 16.48 2.71 18.03
C ARG A 41 16.12 3.93 17.19
N ASP A 42 16.74 4.07 16.02
CA ASP A 42 16.54 5.21 15.14
C ASP A 42 15.41 5.00 14.12
N LEU A 43 14.98 6.09 13.50
CA LEU A 43 13.99 6.06 12.43
C LEU A 43 14.63 5.60 11.12
N VAL A 44 14.07 4.55 10.54
CA VAL A 44 14.52 4.00 9.26
C VAL A 44 13.94 4.83 8.12
N THR A 45 14.79 5.22 7.16
CA THR A 45 14.30 5.82 5.91
C THR A 45 13.78 4.71 5.02
N VAL A 46 12.51 4.73 4.67
CA VAL A 46 11.90 3.77 3.73
C VAL A 46 11.57 4.49 2.42
N VAL A 47 11.86 3.84 1.30
CA VAL A 47 11.59 4.37 -0.05
C VAL A 47 10.88 3.34 -0.91
N GLY A 48 9.88 3.76 -1.66
CA GLY A 48 9.14 2.87 -2.57
C GLY A 48 7.78 3.43 -2.96
N ASN A 49 7.05 2.67 -3.78
CA ASN A 49 5.72 3.06 -4.22
C ASN A 49 4.68 2.65 -3.16
N LEU A 50 4.36 3.58 -2.27
CA LEU A 50 3.35 3.42 -1.24
C LEU A 50 2.07 4.14 -1.68
N ILE A 51 0.93 3.47 -1.57
CA ILE A 51 -0.35 4.05 -1.95
C ILE A 51 -0.87 4.91 -0.79
N SER A 52 -0.76 6.23 -0.94
CA SER A 52 -1.25 7.24 0.02
C SER A 52 -0.88 6.92 1.49
N PRO A 53 0.43 6.75 1.79
CA PRO A 53 0.87 6.48 3.14
C PRO A 53 0.46 7.61 4.07
N THR A 54 0.24 7.29 5.35
CA THR A 54 -0.11 8.29 6.36
C THR A 54 0.77 8.14 7.62
N PRO A 55 1.23 9.25 8.24
CA PRO A 55 1.83 9.17 9.58
C PRO A 55 0.87 8.50 10.56
N GLY A 56 1.38 7.60 11.40
CA GLY A 56 0.58 6.76 12.29
C GLY A 56 0.29 5.36 11.74
N GLU A 57 0.43 5.14 10.42
CA GLU A 57 0.12 3.85 9.79
C GLU A 57 1.18 2.80 10.10
N ILE A 58 0.73 1.60 10.47
CA ILE A 58 1.61 0.45 10.71
C ILE A 58 1.71 -0.36 9.42
N LEU A 59 2.94 -0.54 8.95
CA LEU A 59 3.29 -1.29 7.76
C LEU A 59 4.11 -2.51 8.12
N TRP A 60 3.79 -3.61 7.45
CA TRP A 60 4.75 -4.68 7.20
C TRP A 60 5.37 -4.44 5.82
N ILE A 61 6.69 -4.42 5.72
CA ILE A 61 7.42 -4.17 4.48
C ILE A 61 8.49 -5.24 4.26
N LYS A 62 8.74 -5.57 3.01
CA LYS A 62 9.78 -6.49 2.56
C LYS A 62 10.59 -5.83 1.44
N GLY A 63 11.91 -5.86 1.55
CA GLY A 63 12.76 -5.03 0.71
C GLY A 63 14.25 -5.23 0.94
N GLN A 64 15.04 -4.28 0.44
CA GLN A 64 16.50 -4.33 0.48
C GLN A 64 17.05 -3.05 1.07
N TRP A 65 18.09 -3.19 1.89
CA TRP A 65 18.89 -2.05 2.32
C TRP A 65 19.74 -1.53 1.16
N SER A 66 19.83 -0.22 1.04
CA SER A 66 20.62 0.49 0.04
C SER A 66 21.26 1.72 0.68
N LEU A 67 22.47 2.04 0.25
CA LEU A 67 23.17 3.25 0.70
C LEU A 67 23.08 4.30 -0.39
N HIS A 68 22.35 5.39 -0.12
CA HIS A 68 22.31 6.53 -1.02
C HIS A 68 23.47 7.49 -0.72
N PRO A 69 24.31 7.86 -1.70
CA PRO A 69 25.54 8.62 -1.47
C PRO A 69 25.33 9.99 -0.80
N LYS A 70 24.14 10.60 -0.99
CA LYS A 70 23.76 11.89 -0.37
C LYS A 70 22.90 11.77 0.90
N TYR A 71 22.14 10.69 1.06
CA TYR A 71 21.07 10.60 2.06
C TYR A 71 21.28 9.48 3.09
N GLY A 72 22.37 8.71 2.95
CA GLY A 72 22.69 7.61 3.83
C GLY A 72 21.82 6.38 3.57
N GLU A 73 21.65 5.56 4.60
CA GLU A 73 20.97 4.28 4.51
C GLU A 73 19.46 4.44 4.28
N GLN A 74 18.95 3.68 3.33
CA GLN A 74 17.56 3.63 2.94
C GLN A 74 17.12 2.18 2.75
N PHE A 75 15.89 1.91 3.16
CA PHE A 75 15.24 0.63 2.92
C PHE A 75 14.33 0.75 1.71
N LYS A 76 14.72 0.11 0.61
CA LYS A 76 13.93 0.07 -0.63
C LYS A 76 12.87 -1.02 -0.53
N ILE A 77 11.61 -0.61 -0.50
CA ILE A 77 10.45 -1.50 -0.43
C ILE A 77 10.26 -2.20 -1.78
N VAL A 78 10.13 -3.52 -1.74
CA VAL A 78 9.76 -4.37 -2.89
C VAL A 78 8.31 -4.84 -2.73
N HIS A 79 7.92 -5.21 -1.51
CA HIS A 79 6.54 -5.55 -1.15
C HIS A 79 6.16 -4.88 0.16
N TYR A 80 4.89 -4.55 0.33
CA TYR A 80 4.36 -4.10 1.60
C TYR A 80 2.93 -4.59 1.80
N ARG A 81 2.52 -4.65 3.06
CA ARG A 81 1.15 -4.85 3.50
C ARG A 81 0.83 -3.75 4.51
N THR A 82 -0.20 -2.98 4.21
CA THR A 82 -0.80 -2.05 5.16
C THR A 82 -1.80 -2.84 6.00
N HIS A 83 -1.93 -2.52 7.29
CA HIS A 83 -3.04 -3.08 8.06
C HIS A 83 -4.38 -2.47 7.63
N VAL A 84 -4.43 -1.19 7.20
CA VAL A 84 -5.53 -0.54 6.44
C VAL A 84 -4.98 0.79 5.89
N PRO A 85 -5.20 1.20 4.62
CA PRO A 85 -5.06 2.61 4.24
C PRO A 85 -5.97 3.49 5.10
N ALA A 86 -5.40 4.38 5.90
CA ALA A 86 -6.13 5.17 6.91
C ALA A 86 -6.96 6.33 6.32
N SER A 87 -6.80 6.61 5.02
CA SER A 87 -7.48 7.70 4.33
C SER A 87 -8.39 7.21 3.21
N VAL A 88 -9.51 7.93 3.03
CA VAL A 88 -10.46 7.75 1.93
C VAL A 88 -9.74 7.78 0.58
N TYR A 89 -8.79 8.71 0.40
CA TYR A 89 -7.96 8.80 -0.80
C TYR A 89 -7.08 7.56 -1.02
N GLY A 90 -6.44 7.05 0.03
CA GLY A 90 -5.61 5.84 -0.03
C GLY A 90 -6.40 4.58 -0.34
N ILE A 91 -7.57 4.45 0.28
CA ILE A 91 -8.51 3.38 -0.05
C ILE A 91 -8.89 3.47 -1.53
N GLN A 92 -9.25 4.65 -2.03
CA GLN A 92 -9.63 4.82 -3.44
C GLN A 92 -8.49 4.46 -4.39
N LYS A 93 -7.27 4.92 -4.11
CA LYS A 93 -6.09 4.60 -4.93
C LYS A 93 -5.77 3.11 -4.88
N TYR A 94 -5.88 2.48 -3.71
CA TYR A 94 -5.69 1.04 -3.55
C TYR A 94 -6.70 0.25 -4.38
N LEU A 95 -7.99 0.58 -4.28
CA LEU A 95 -9.03 -0.02 -5.10
C LEU A 95 -8.83 0.22 -6.60
N SER A 96 -8.31 1.40 -6.98
CA SER A 96 -8.08 1.78 -8.39
C SER A 96 -6.83 1.14 -9.00
N SER A 97 -5.97 0.51 -8.21
CA SER A 97 -4.66 -0.02 -8.64
C SER A 97 -4.76 -1.24 -9.57
N GLY A 98 -5.96 -1.80 -9.74
CA GLY A 98 -6.18 -3.04 -10.49
C GLY A 98 -5.85 -4.32 -9.70
N LEU A 99 -5.47 -4.20 -8.42
CA LEU A 99 -5.24 -5.34 -7.54
C LEU A 99 -6.53 -6.11 -7.22
N ILE A 100 -7.68 -5.43 -7.24
CA ILE A 100 -8.98 -6.06 -6.99
C ILE A 100 -9.75 -6.17 -8.31
N LYS A 101 -10.02 -7.42 -8.69
CA LYS A 101 -10.77 -7.72 -9.92
C LYS A 101 -12.16 -7.10 -9.86
N GLY A 102 -12.57 -6.51 -10.98
CA GLY A 102 -13.88 -5.87 -11.09
C GLY A 102 -13.96 -4.45 -10.49
N ILE A 103 -12.90 -3.93 -9.88
CA ILE A 103 -12.84 -2.56 -9.37
C ILE A 103 -11.81 -1.75 -10.18
N GLY A 104 -12.32 -0.94 -11.10
CA GLY A 104 -11.53 0.09 -11.80
C GLY A 104 -11.66 1.47 -11.14
N PRO A 105 -10.92 2.49 -11.61
CA PRO A 105 -10.87 3.82 -10.97
C PRO A 105 -12.22 4.48 -10.74
N VAL A 106 -13.14 4.37 -11.70
CA VAL A 106 -14.51 4.90 -11.58
C VAL A 106 -15.27 4.19 -10.46
N MET A 107 -15.14 2.87 -10.37
CA MET A 107 -15.84 2.08 -9.36
C MET A 107 -15.24 2.29 -7.98
N ALA A 108 -13.92 2.34 -7.88
CA ALA A 108 -13.21 2.69 -6.65
C ALA A 108 -13.72 4.01 -6.06
N LYS A 109 -13.87 5.04 -6.89
CA LYS A 109 -14.43 6.34 -6.47
C LYS A 109 -15.87 6.21 -5.95
N ARG A 110 -16.73 5.44 -6.61
CA ARG A 110 -18.12 5.24 -6.18
C ARG A 110 -18.23 4.49 -4.85
N ILE A 111 -17.44 3.42 -4.70
CA ILE A 111 -17.40 2.63 -3.46
C ILE A 111 -16.95 3.50 -2.29
N VAL A 112 -15.85 4.22 -2.47
CA VAL A 112 -15.28 5.09 -1.42
C VAL A 112 -16.19 6.28 -1.11
N ASN A 113 -16.90 6.84 -2.09
CA ASN A 113 -17.92 7.87 -1.83
C ASN A 113 -19.08 7.34 -0.97
N THR A 114 -19.35 6.04 -1.01
CA THR A 114 -20.45 5.41 -0.28
C THR A 114 -20.04 5.00 1.13
N PHE A 115 -18.86 4.39 1.28
CA PHE A 115 -18.42 3.79 2.55
C PHE A 115 -17.25 4.50 3.22
N GLY A 116 -16.60 5.45 2.55
CA GLY A 116 -15.48 6.21 3.10
C GLY A 116 -14.38 5.30 3.63
N LYS A 117 -14.04 5.48 4.92
CA LYS A 117 -12.99 4.69 5.59
C LYS A 117 -13.39 3.23 5.86
N GLU A 118 -14.68 2.92 5.90
CA GLU A 118 -15.19 1.56 6.14
C GLU A 118 -15.12 0.67 4.90
N THR A 119 -14.78 1.23 3.73
CA THR A 119 -14.78 0.53 2.44
C THR A 119 -14.08 -0.83 2.48
N LEU A 120 -12.92 -0.93 3.11
CA LEU A 120 -12.16 -2.20 3.13
C LEU A 120 -12.80 -3.22 4.06
N GLU A 121 -13.30 -2.80 5.22
CA GLU A 121 -14.06 -3.65 6.12
C GLU A 121 -15.31 -4.19 5.43
N VAL A 122 -15.99 -3.35 4.65
CA VAL A 122 -17.15 -3.75 3.84
C VAL A 122 -16.76 -4.79 2.81
N ILE A 123 -15.66 -4.61 2.07
CA ILE A 123 -15.21 -5.60 1.08
C ILE A 123 -14.83 -6.93 1.74
N GLU A 124 -14.23 -6.89 2.93
CA GLU A 124 -13.71 -8.08 3.62
C GLU A 124 -14.80 -8.86 4.37
N ASN A 125 -15.70 -8.15 5.07
CA ASN A 125 -16.63 -8.76 6.03
C ASN A 125 -18.11 -8.58 5.67
N ARG A 126 -18.45 -7.66 4.76
CA ARG A 126 -19.84 -7.30 4.40
C ARG A 126 -19.98 -7.07 2.90
N ILE A 127 -19.38 -7.92 2.08
CA ILE A 127 -19.20 -7.67 0.63
C ILE A 127 -20.53 -7.48 -0.12
N GLU A 128 -21.61 -8.06 0.40
CA GLU A 128 -22.97 -7.91 -0.09
C GLU A 128 -23.47 -6.45 -0.02
N ASP A 129 -22.99 -5.66 0.94
CA ASP A 129 -23.34 -4.24 1.09
C ASP A 129 -22.88 -3.42 -0.12
N LEU A 130 -21.89 -3.88 -0.89
CA LEU A 130 -21.45 -3.21 -2.12
C LEU A 130 -22.60 -3.05 -3.13
N ALA A 131 -23.66 -3.86 -3.05
CA ALA A 131 -24.86 -3.69 -3.88
C ALA A 131 -25.56 -2.34 -3.70
N ARG A 132 -25.25 -1.60 -2.63
CA ARG A 132 -25.73 -0.23 -2.38
C ARG A 132 -25.07 0.81 -3.28
N VAL A 133 -23.96 0.47 -3.94
CA VAL A 133 -23.20 1.36 -4.82
C VAL A 133 -23.75 1.26 -6.24
N ASP A 134 -24.11 2.40 -6.84
CA ASP A 134 -24.57 2.45 -8.22
C ASP A 134 -23.58 1.78 -9.19
N GLY A 135 -24.08 0.83 -9.99
CA GLY A 135 -23.28 0.05 -10.94
C GLY A 135 -22.60 -1.22 -10.37
N ILE A 136 -22.85 -1.57 -9.10
CA ILE A 136 -22.44 -2.85 -8.51
C ILE A 136 -23.65 -3.78 -8.37
N GLY A 137 -23.76 -4.74 -9.29
CA GLY A 137 -24.71 -5.85 -9.18
C GLY A 137 -24.04 -7.16 -8.73
N LYS A 138 -24.85 -8.21 -8.51
CA LYS A 138 -24.40 -9.55 -8.10
C LYS A 138 -23.22 -10.10 -8.92
N LYS A 139 -23.24 -9.89 -10.24
CA LYS A 139 -22.14 -10.31 -11.13
C LYS A 139 -20.80 -9.68 -10.75
N ARG A 140 -20.79 -8.42 -10.33
CA ARG A 140 -19.58 -7.70 -9.95
C ARG A 140 -19.12 -8.06 -8.54
N ILE A 141 -20.05 -8.25 -7.61
CA ILE A 141 -19.75 -8.78 -6.27
C ILE A 141 -19.03 -10.14 -6.39
N ASN A 142 -19.51 -11.03 -7.25
CA ASN A 142 -18.87 -12.32 -7.53
C ASN A 142 -17.48 -12.22 -8.19
N MET A 143 -17.10 -11.08 -8.77
CA MET A 143 -15.75 -10.87 -9.30
C MET A 143 -14.76 -10.34 -8.25
N ILE A 144 -15.29 -9.72 -7.18
CA ILE A 144 -14.52 -9.12 -6.09
C ILE A 144 -14.24 -10.16 -5.00
N ARG A 145 -15.19 -11.09 -4.80
CA ARG A 145 -15.06 -12.27 -3.93
C ARG A 145 -14.01 -13.25 -4.45
#